data_AF-A0A950GUS8-F1
#
_entry.id   AF-A0A950GUS8-F1
#
_cell.length_a   1.000
_cell.length_b   1.000
_cell.length_c   1.000
_cell.angle_alpha   90.00
_cell.angle_beta   90.00
_cell.angle_gamma   90.00
#
_symmetry.space_group_name_H-M   'P 1'
#
loop_
_entity.id
_entity.type
_entity.pdbx_description
1 polymer ?
#
loop_
_entity_poly.entity_id
_entity_poly.type
_entity_poly.pdbx_seq_one_letter_code
_entity_poly.pdbx_strand_id
1 'polypeptide(L)'
;TSSATASTPIDLSFGYRLPRRGNTFDQANNDGYSRIDDGDPNTFWKSNPYLDPRFTGEPADAHPQWVVVDLAKSQSVDAVRLQWATPFARQYRIQYWDGDDPFSVGPGSTERWVDFPNGVVGDGAGGDVTVQVDPSGNTTTRFVRVLMTQSSETGPLGSTDPRDSAGFALAELEVGTKDPDAPLHDLVRHGRSAHAQSPIYVSSTDPWHRASDRDPRTEQPGFDRILRSGLLKQRPAIVPVPILFATPEDAQNEVRFLHQRGFPLGRIELGEEPDGQNVLPEDFAALYAEWGRAVRAVDPSVPLGGPSLQTGFAEVDVWADASGDTSWVRRFVEALGREEAMGMFDFFSVEWYPFDDPCSPVARNLASEPRLLSRAFNSWTALGVPPTVPRLVTEYGYSAQAAEPEVDLAGGLLNADFAAHFLTLGGTAAYVYGYEPNVLDNDPPCTGWGNNMLFKADDNYQANDELATYWVSRMLTEDWAQPADGVHALYTVTVRGGSGHPTAPTAYAVHRPDGRWALLVINKDSSHTWTLDVGFQTAGTNTVQRFAAPLTLFQFGPAQYAWHANGDHGETGRSDPPDQRVVSPTQPLSAPPSSVSVLVGPGP
;
A
#
# COMPACT_ATOMS: atom_id res chain seq x y z
N THR A 1 19.06 -6.96 -15.01
CA THR A 1 19.61 -5.61 -15.27
C THR A 1 18.68 -4.88 -16.21
N SER A 2 18.23 -3.69 -15.84
CA SER A 2 17.38 -2.84 -16.68
C SER A 2 18.15 -2.34 -17.91
N SER A 3 17.45 -2.15 -19.03
CA SER A 3 18.01 -1.53 -20.23
C SER A 3 16.93 -0.68 -20.87
N ALA A 4 17.25 0.59 -21.11
CA ALA A 4 16.36 1.51 -21.82
C ALA A 4 16.20 1.17 -23.31
N THR A 5 17.05 0.30 -23.89
CA THR A 5 17.17 0.11 -25.35
C THR A 5 16.88 -1.32 -25.80
N ALA A 6 16.02 -2.06 -25.08
CA ALA A 6 15.63 -3.40 -25.49
C ALA A 6 15.01 -3.36 -26.90
N SER A 7 15.58 -4.12 -27.85
CA SER A 7 15.09 -4.18 -29.24
C SER A 7 13.94 -5.18 -29.43
N THR A 8 13.86 -6.17 -28.55
CA THR A 8 12.81 -7.19 -28.53
C THR A 8 11.66 -6.72 -27.61
N PRO A 9 10.40 -7.07 -27.88
CA PRO A 9 9.31 -6.82 -26.94
C PRO A 9 9.54 -7.48 -25.57
N ILE A 10 9.29 -6.74 -24.49
CA ILE A 10 9.27 -7.22 -23.10
C ILE A 10 7.83 -7.60 -22.77
N ASP A 11 7.51 -8.87 -22.99
CA ASP A 11 6.17 -9.41 -22.72
C ASP A 11 6.01 -9.90 -21.29
N LEU A 12 7.13 -10.14 -20.61
CA LEU A 12 7.22 -10.62 -19.23
C LEU A 12 8.30 -9.84 -18.48
N SER A 13 8.00 -9.48 -17.24
CA SER A 13 8.94 -8.97 -16.23
C SER A 13 9.05 -9.97 -15.08
N PHE A 14 10.08 -9.80 -14.24
CA PHE A 14 10.38 -10.69 -13.13
C PHE A 14 10.95 -9.87 -11.96
N GLY A 15 10.66 -10.31 -10.74
CA GLY A 15 11.40 -9.88 -9.55
C GLY A 15 12.79 -10.51 -9.48
N TYR A 16 13.63 -9.94 -8.61
CA TYR A 16 15.00 -10.42 -8.36
C TYR A 16 15.20 -10.66 -6.87
N ARG A 17 15.86 -11.77 -6.53
CA ARG A 17 16.28 -12.05 -5.16
C ARG A 17 17.42 -11.13 -4.79
N LEU A 18 17.29 -10.40 -3.69
CA LEU A 18 18.36 -9.53 -3.22
C LEU A 18 19.40 -10.36 -2.46
N PRO A 19 20.65 -10.48 -2.96
CA PRO A 19 21.69 -11.30 -2.33
C PRO A 19 22.13 -10.75 -0.97
N ARG A 20 21.90 -9.46 -0.70
CA ARG A 20 22.29 -8.73 0.52
C ARG A 20 21.11 -8.37 1.43
N ARG A 21 20.04 -9.17 1.38
CA ARG A 21 18.79 -8.96 2.13
C ARG A 21 18.95 -9.14 3.63
N GLY A 22 18.20 -8.36 4.42
CA GLY A 22 18.20 -8.45 5.89
C GLY A 22 16.89 -8.92 6.52
N ASN A 23 15.74 -8.78 5.84
CA ASN A 23 14.46 -9.21 6.39
C ASN A 23 14.26 -10.72 6.27
N THR A 24 13.78 -11.38 7.32
CA THR A 24 13.39 -12.80 7.29
C THR A 24 12.14 -13.01 6.43
N PHE A 25 11.12 -12.16 6.59
CA PHE A 25 9.88 -12.14 5.80
C PHE A 25 9.93 -11.04 4.74
N ASP A 26 9.38 -11.25 3.53
CA ASP A 26 9.36 -10.21 2.46
C ASP A 26 8.05 -9.45 2.40
N GLN A 27 7.10 -9.76 3.28
CA GLN A 27 5.72 -9.25 3.17
C GLN A 27 5.11 -9.59 1.80
N ALA A 28 5.57 -10.70 1.21
CA ALA A 28 5.04 -11.29 -0.02
C ALA A 28 4.97 -12.81 0.16
N ASN A 29 5.62 -13.59 -0.70
CA ASN A 29 5.56 -15.06 -0.67
C ASN A 29 6.29 -15.72 0.53
N ASN A 30 7.05 -14.95 1.31
CA ASN A 30 7.80 -15.35 2.49
C ASN A 30 8.73 -16.56 2.27
N ASP A 31 9.29 -16.65 1.06
CA ASP A 31 10.16 -17.74 0.62
C ASP A 31 11.63 -17.30 0.46
N GLY A 32 11.95 -16.12 0.98
CA GLY A 32 13.31 -15.64 1.24
C GLY A 32 13.82 -16.00 2.64
N TYR A 33 14.93 -15.35 3.02
CA TYR A 33 15.51 -15.40 4.37
C TYR A 33 16.47 -14.23 4.57
N SER A 34 16.69 -13.88 5.84
CA SER A 34 17.66 -12.86 6.27
C SER A 34 19.08 -13.37 6.07
N ARG A 35 20.02 -12.52 5.69
CA ARG A 35 21.45 -12.87 5.64
C ARG A 35 22.18 -12.70 6.97
N ILE A 36 21.52 -12.18 8.00
CA ILE A 36 22.12 -11.86 9.31
C ILE A 36 22.14 -13.07 10.25
N ASP A 37 21.34 -14.09 9.95
CA ASP A 37 21.20 -15.31 10.74
C ASP A 37 21.08 -16.53 9.83
N ASP A 38 21.81 -16.55 8.71
CA ASP A 38 21.75 -17.67 7.74
C ASP A 38 22.78 -18.79 8.03
N GLY A 39 23.61 -18.57 9.05
CA GLY A 39 24.65 -19.48 9.53
C GLY A 39 25.89 -19.49 8.63
N ASP A 40 26.03 -18.49 7.74
CA ASP A 40 27.16 -18.37 6.81
C ASP A 40 27.82 -16.99 6.93
N PRO A 41 28.97 -16.91 7.63
CA PRO A 41 29.67 -15.65 7.83
C PRO A 41 30.28 -15.06 6.54
N ASN A 42 30.14 -15.74 5.39
CA ASN A 42 30.55 -15.24 4.08
C ASN A 42 29.41 -14.53 3.33
N THR A 43 28.18 -14.61 3.83
CA THR A 43 27.07 -13.79 3.36
C THR A 43 26.85 -12.62 4.32
N PHE A 44 26.03 -11.64 3.91
CA PHE A 44 25.74 -10.49 4.75
C PHE A 44 24.50 -9.75 4.27
N TRP A 45 23.81 -9.10 5.21
CA TRP A 45 22.91 -7.99 4.88
C TRP A 45 23.72 -6.73 4.65
N LYS A 46 23.23 -5.86 3.75
CA LYS A 46 23.71 -4.50 3.60
C LYS A 46 22.53 -3.52 3.52
N SER A 47 22.63 -2.39 4.21
CA SER A 47 21.64 -1.32 4.16
C SER A 47 21.63 -0.64 2.78
N ASN A 48 20.55 0.07 2.47
CA ASN A 48 20.42 0.80 1.22
C ASN A 48 21.52 1.89 1.12
N PRO A 49 22.40 1.85 0.09
CA PRO A 49 23.51 2.79 -0.03
C PRO A 49 23.05 4.23 -0.31
N TYR A 50 21.84 4.44 -0.83
CA TYR A 50 21.35 5.77 -1.19
C TYR A 50 20.88 6.62 0.00
N LEU A 51 20.88 6.05 1.21
CA LEU A 51 20.69 6.77 2.48
C LEU A 51 22.01 7.32 3.06
N ASP A 52 23.14 7.05 2.41
CA ASP A 52 24.44 7.55 2.82
C ASP A 52 24.58 9.06 2.46
N PRO A 53 25.28 9.87 3.28
CA PRO A 53 25.51 11.29 3.04
C PRO A 53 26.00 11.66 1.64
N ARG A 54 26.70 10.75 0.97
CA ARG A 54 27.18 10.98 -0.40
C ARG A 54 26.04 11.13 -1.42
N PHE A 55 24.86 10.59 -1.14
CA PHE A 55 23.68 10.65 -2.01
C PHE A 55 22.62 11.63 -1.50
N THR A 56 22.39 11.64 -0.19
CA THR A 56 21.37 12.53 0.42
C THR A 56 21.88 13.96 0.55
N GLY A 57 23.19 14.14 0.79
CA GLY A 57 23.77 15.44 1.14
C GLY A 57 23.55 15.84 2.60
N GLU A 58 22.92 14.97 3.39
CA GLU A 58 22.64 15.18 4.82
C GLU A 58 23.79 14.67 5.72
N PRO A 59 23.83 15.05 7.02
CA PRO A 59 24.79 14.52 7.98
C PRO A 59 24.73 12.99 8.12
N ALA A 60 25.85 12.37 8.51
CA ALA A 60 25.99 10.90 8.62
C ALA A 60 25.01 10.21 9.58
N ASP A 61 24.47 10.95 10.54
CA ASP A 61 23.52 10.48 11.54
C ASP A 61 22.06 10.82 11.23
N ALA A 62 21.77 11.44 10.07
CA ALA A 62 20.42 11.79 9.64
C ALA A 62 19.54 10.55 9.35
N HIS A 63 20.15 9.50 8.78
CA HIS A 63 19.47 8.24 8.41
C HIS A 63 20.07 7.04 9.14
N PRO A 64 19.87 6.92 10.47
CA PRO A 64 20.40 5.80 11.21
C PRO A 64 19.73 4.50 10.77
N GLN A 65 20.56 3.51 10.45
CA GLN A 65 20.07 2.20 9.99
C GLN A 65 19.93 1.25 11.18
N TRP A 66 19.00 0.31 11.13
CA TRP A 66 18.75 -0.59 12.24
C TRP A 66 18.49 -2.03 11.80
N VAL A 67 18.80 -2.95 12.72
CA VAL A 67 18.44 -4.38 12.70
C VAL A 67 17.67 -4.68 13.98
N VAL A 68 16.51 -5.30 13.89
CA VAL A 68 15.69 -5.77 15.02
C VAL A 68 15.60 -7.29 14.96
N VAL A 69 15.84 -7.94 16.10
CA VAL A 69 15.68 -9.38 16.29
C VAL A 69 14.49 -9.63 17.20
N ASP A 70 13.57 -10.50 16.77
CA ASP A 70 12.48 -11.02 17.59
C ASP A 70 12.85 -12.40 18.17
N LEU A 71 12.96 -12.51 19.49
CA LEU A 71 13.24 -13.76 20.21
C LEU A 71 11.99 -14.63 20.42
N ALA A 72 10.86 -14.26 19.78
CA ALA A 72 9.51 -14.83 19.89
C ALA A 72 8.83 -14.70 21.27
N LYS A 73 9.61 -14.57 22.34
CA LYS A 73 9.15 -14.38 23.72
C LYS A 73 10.20 -13.62 24.52
N SER A 74 9.80 -13.01 25.62
CA SER A 74 10.75 -12.34 26.51
C SER A 74 11.76 -13.33 27.09
N GLN A 75 13.05 -13.05 26.91
CA GLN A 75 14.19 -13.84 27.40
C GLN A 75 15.20 -12.91 28.10
N SER A 76 16.06 -13.48 28.95
CA SER A 76 17.17 -12.74 29.55
C SER A 76 18.24 -12.49 28.49
N VAL A 77 18.75 -11.26 28.42
CA VAL A 77 19.79 -10.85 27.47
C VAL A 77 20.83 -10.03 28.23
N ASP A 78 22.07 -10.50 28.22
CA ASP A 78 23.21 -9.81 28.81
C ASP A 78 24.37 -9.60 27.84
N ALA A 79 24.35 -10.28 26.69
CA ALA A 79 25.38 -10.21 25.67
C ALA A 79 24.81 -10.27 24.25
N VAL A 80 25.48 -9.58 23.33
CA VAL A 80 25.21 -9.61 21.89
C VAL A 80 26.53 -9.74 21.15
N ARG A 81 26.61 -10.69 20.22
CA ARG A 81 27.76 -10.85 19.31
C ARG A 81 27.39 -10.35 17.93
N LEU A 82 28.26 -9.54 17.33
CA LEU A 82 28.09 -8.93 16.02
C LEU A 82 29.27 -9.33 15.15
N GLN A 83 28.99 -9.99 14.04
CA GLN A 83 29.98 -10.30 13.01
C GLN A 83 29.79 -9.33 11.86
N TRP A 84 30.52 -8.23 11.87
CA TRP A 84 30.40 -7.16 10.89
C TRP A 84 30.95 -7.58 9.53
N ALA A 85 30.24 -7.20 8.47
CA ALA A 85 30.76 -7.17 7.11
C ALA A 85 31.29 -5.76 6.80
N THR A 86 31.54 -5.47 5.52
CA THR A 86 32.09 -4.19 5.07
C THR A 86 31.06 -3.46 4.19
N PRO A 87 30.69 -2.20 4.48
CA PRO A 87 31.12 -1.35 5.62
C PRO A 87 30.50 -1.76 6.96
N PHE A 88 31.14 -1.44 8.09
CA PHE A 88 30.65 -1.73 9.45
C PHE A 88 30.28 -0.47 10.21
N ALA A 89 29.57 -0.59 11.33
CA ALA A 89 29.25 0.55 12.18
C ALA A 89 30.41 0.91 13.14
N ARG A 90 30.87 2.16 13.09
CA ARG A 90 31.78 2.75 14.09
C ARG A 90 31.05 3.29 15.30
N GLN A 91 29.84 3.81 15.09
CA GLN A 91 28.94 4.21 16.17
C GLN A 91 27.64 3.44 16.05
N TYR A 92 27.27 2.76 17.14
CA TYR A 92 26.02 2.03 17.23
C TYR A 92 25.54 1.92 18.68
N ARG A 93 24.24 1.65 18.83
CA ARG A 93 23.58 1.38 20.10
C ARG A 93 22.92 0.02 20.03
N ILE A 94 23.03 -0.75 21.10
CA ILE A 94 22.27 -1.97 21.32
C ILE A 94 21.16 -1.63 22.32
N GLN A 95 19.94 -1.89 21.91
CA GLN A 95 18.72 -1.49 22.61
C GLN A 95 17.77 -2.66 22.77
N TYR A 96 16.87 -2.55 23.73
CA TYR A 96 15.73 -3.43 23.88
C TYR A 96 14.42 -2.64 23.78
N TRP A 97 13.34 -3.31 23.37
CA TRP A 97 12.00 -2.74 23.42
C TRP A 97 11.40 -2.94 24.82
N ASP A 98 10.78 -1.89 25.38
CA ASP A 98 10.14 -1.92 26.70
C ASP A 98 8.61 -2.14 26.66
N GLY A 99 8.05 -2.36 25.46
CA GLY A 99 6.62 -2.65 25.23
C GLY A 99 6.33 -4.04 24.69
N ASP A 100 5.13 -4.23 24.14
CA ASP A 100 4.65 -5.54 23.67
C ASP A 100 5.16 -5.91 22.26
N ASP A 101 5.07 -4.99 21.30
CA ASP A 101 5.49 -5.18 19.90
C ASP A 101 5.93 -3.84 19.27
N PRO A 102 7.20 -3.67 18.86
CA PRO A 102 7.68 -2.42 18.27
C PRO A 102 7.05 -2.11 16.90
N PHE A 103 6.38 -3.04 16.22
CA PHE A 103 5.78 -2.79 14.90
C PHE A 103 4.27 -2.55 14.95
N SER A 104 3.68 -2.60 16.14
CA SER A 104 2.26 -2.35 16.38
C SER A 104 2.05 -1.13 17.29
N VAL A 105 2.85 -0.09 17.10
CA VAL A 105 2.84 1.11 17.96
C VAL A 105 1.60 1.95 17.66
N GLY A 106 0.74 2.12 18.66
CA GLY A 106 -0.45 2.96 18.55
C GLY A 106 -0.25 4.42 18.96
N PRO A 107 -1.19 5.30 18.60
CA PRO A 107 -1.15 6.71 18.98
C PRO A 107 -1.02 6.90 20.50
N GLY A 108 -0.04 7.69 20.92
CA GLY A 108 0.18 8.01 22.34
C GLY A 108 0.82 6.89 23.17
N SER A 109 1.37 5.85 22.52
CA SER A 109 2.20 4.86 23.20
C SER A 109 3.38 5.53 23.91
N THR A 110 3.71 5.04 25.10
CA THR A 110 4.92 5.45 25.85
C THR A 110 6.07 4.47 25.69
N GLU A 111 5.84 3.38 24.96
CA GLU A 111 6.81 2.33 24.67
C GLU A 111 7.92 2.88 23.76
N ARG A 112 9.15 2.43 24.00
CA ARG A 112 10.33 2.94 23.31
C ARG A 112 11.47 1.92 23.31
N TRP A 113 12.41 2.20 22.42
CA TRP A 113 13.73 1.59 22.47
C TRP A 113 14.54 2.18 23.63
N VAL A 114 15.09 1.30 24.47
CA VAL A 114 15.92 1.66 25.62
C VAL A 114 17.33 1.11 25.43
N ASP A 115 18.34 1.96 25.60
CA ASP A 115 19.74 1.53 25.56
C ASP A 115 20.00 0.54 26.69
N PHE A 116 20.64 -0.60 26.36
CA PHE A 116 21.21 -1.45 27.40
C PHE A 116 22.31 -0.67 28.17
N PRO A 117 22.58 -1.02 29.45
CA PRO A 117 23.56 -0.30 30.28
C PRO A 117 24.92 -0.08 29.63
N ASN A 118 25.42 -1.09 28.90
CA ASN A 118 26.66 -1.04 28.12
C ASN A 118 26.40 -1.12 26.60
N GLY A 119 25.19 -0.77 26.15
CA GLY A 119 24.77 -0.90 24.76
C GLY A 119 25.32 0.19 23.82
N VAL A 120 25.88 1.28 24.34
CA VAL A 120 26.35 2.41 23.52
C VAL A 120 27.83 2.22 23.15
N VAL A 121 28.11 2.12 21.85
CA VAL A 121 29.47 1.96 21.31
C VAL A 121 29.82 3.15 20.43
N GLY A 122 30.88 3.88 20.78
CA GLY A 122 31.30 5.12 20.11
C GLY A 122 32.50 4.98 19.16
N ASP A 123 33.23 3.87 19.21
CA ASP A 123 34.42 3.61 18.38
C ASP A 123 34.55 2.10 18.08
N GLY A 124 33.61 1.59 17.30
CA GLY A 124 33.58 0.21 16.83
C GLY A 124 34.67 -0.08 15.81
N ALA A 125 35.36 -1.20 15.94
CA ALA A 125 36.46 -1.61 15.06
C ALA A 125 36.03 -2.54 13.90
N GLY A 126 34.75 -2.93 13.84
CA GLY A 126 34.26 -3.96 12.91
C GLY A 126 34.71 -5.37 13.31
N GLY A 127 34.67 -6.30 12.36
CA GLY A 127 35.02 -7.71 12.60
C GLY A 127 34.02 -8.43 13.51
N ASP A 128 34.52 -9.41 14.26
CA ASP A 128 33.72 -10.23 15.19
C ASP A 128 33.88 -9.71 16.62
N VAL A 129 32.81 -9.14 17.17
CA VAL A 129 32.81 -8.50 18.48
C VAL A 129 31.68 -9.02 19.35
N THR A 130 31.96 -9.25 20.63
CA THR A 130 30.94 -9.56 21.63
C THR A 130 30.85 -8.40 22.61
N VAL A 131 29.65 -7.82 22.75
CA VAL A 131 29.35 -6.75 23.70
C VAL A 131 28.59 -7.35 24.88
N GLN A 132 29.14 -7.20 26.09
CA GLN A 132 28.43 -7.50 27.33
C GLN A 132 27.50 -6.31 27.66
N VAL A 133 26.28 -6.35 27.12
CA VAL A 133 25.33 -5.23 27.11
C VAL A 133 24.69 -4.97 28.47
N ASP A 134 24.47 -6.00 29.30
CA ASP A 134 23.97 -5.85 30.67
C ASP A 134 24.74 -6.76 31.64
N PRO A 135 25.83 -6.28 32.25
CA PRO A 135 26.60 -7.06 33.23
C PRO A 135 25.79 -7.51 34.46
N SER A 136 24.63 -6.92 34.71
CA SER A 136 23.77 -7.30 35.84
C SER A 136 22.86 -8.49 35.53
N GLY A 137 22.67 -8.82 34.24
CA GLY A 137 21.81 -9.91 33.77
C GLY A 137 20.32 -9.73 34.09
N ASN A 138 19.88 -8.52 34.43
CA ASN A 138 18.51 -8.26 34.89
C ASN A 138 17.55 -7.90 33.76
N THR A 139 18.07 -7.56 32.58
CA THR A 139 17.22 -7.19 31.44
C THR A 139 16.60 -8.42 30.80
N THR A 140 15.27 -8.43 30.75
CA THR A 140 14.50 -9.41 29.97
C THR A 140 13.73 -8.69 28.87
N THR A 141 13.84 -9.16 27.64
CA THR A 141 13.13 -8.56 26.49
C THR A 141 12.84 -9.61 25.42
N ARG A 142 11.84 -9.33 24.58
CA ARG A 142 11.56 -10.10 23.35
C ARG A 142 12.34 -9.53 22.16
N PHE A 143 12.56 -8.22 22.11
CA PHE A 143 13.13 -7.55 20.96
C PHE A 143 14.44 -6.86 21.29
N VAL A 144 15.45 -7.09 20.46
CA VAL A 144 16.75 -6.41 20.54
C VAL A 144 16.99 -5.66 19.24
N ARG A 145 17.41 -4.39 19.33
CA ARG A 145 17.76 -3.55 18.19
C ARG A 145 19.24 -3.18 18.20
N VAL A 146 19.89 -3.28 17.05
CA VAL A 146 21.19 -2.65 16.78
C VAL A 146 20.91 -1.42 15.92
N LEU A 147 21.06 -0.22 16.49
CA LEU A 147 20.90 1.06 15.80
C LEU A 147 22.28 1.61 15.42
N MET A 148 22.53 1.81 14.13
CA MET A 148 23.82 2.18 13.56
C MET A 148 23.77 3.61 13.04
N THR A 149 24.67 4.46 13.49
CA THR A 149 24.62 5.92 13.25
C THR A 149 25.86 6.47 12.55
N GLN A 150 26.97 5.72 12.50
CA GLN A 150 28.17 6.16 11.77
C GLN A 150 28.87 4.98 11.11
N SER A 151 29.00 5.04 9.79
CA SER A 151 29.66 4.01 8.98
C SER A 151 31.19 4.09 9.06
N SER A 152 31.86 2.96 8.83
CA SER A 152 33.29 2.87 8.57
C SER A 152 33.68 3.42 7.20
N GLU A 153 32.73 3.50 6.28
CA GLU A 153 32.94 3.92 4.90
C GLU A 153 33.98 3.09 4.14
N THR A 154 34.18 1.85 4.55
CA THR A 154 35.12 0.91 3.92
C THR A 154 34.40 0.08 2.87
N GLY A 155 35.05 -0.20 1.74
CA GLY A 155 34.55 -1.08 0.69
C GLY A 155 35.48 -2.27 0.40
N PRO A 156 35.05 -3.23 -0.44
CA PRO A 156 35.91 -4.31 -0.91
C PRO A 156 37.17 -3.78 -1.60
N LEU A 157 38.29 -4.51 -1.44
CA LEU A 157 39.58 -4.10 -2.01
C LEU A 157 39.47 -3.91 -3.53
N GLY A 158 39.78 -2.71 -4.00
CA GLY A 158 39.78 -2.36 -5.42
C GLY A 158 38.41 -1.98 -6.00
N SER A 159 37.34 -1.94 -5.19
CA SER A 159 36.06 -1.39 -5.65
C SER A 159 36.19 0.11 -5.91
N THR A 160 35.58 0.56 -7.00
CA THR A 160 35.44 1.98 -7.36
C THR A 160 33.99 2.43 -7.33
N ASP A 161 33.05 1.54 -7.02
CA ASP A 161 31.64 1.87 -6.91
C ASP A 161 31.40 2.51 -5.53
N PRO A 162 30.97 3.78 -5.45
CA PRO A 162 30.78 4.45 -4.16
C PRO A 162 29.74 3.75 -3.26
N ARG A 163 28.82 2.97 -3.87
CA ARG A 163 27.78 2.24 -3.14
C ARG A 163 28.35 1.09 -2.32
N ASP A 164 29.51 0.55 -2.69
CA ASP A 164 30.13 -0.56 -1.95
C ASP A 164 30.72 -0.13 -0.61
N SER A 165 31.07 1.16 -0.46
CA SER A 165 31.53 1.76 0.80
C SER A 165 30.44 2.52 1.56
N ALA A 166 29.21 2.50 1.06
CA ALA A 166 28.08 3.23 1.63
C ALA A 166 27.23 2.35 2.54
N GLY A 167 26.67 2.95 3.58
CA GLY A 167 25.75 2.29 4.53
C GLY A 167 26.46 1.38 5.54
N PHE A 168 25.82 0.26 5.87
CA PHE A 168 26.24 -0.70 6.90
C PHE A 168 26.00 -2.13 6.43
N ALA A 169 26.83 -3.07 6.89
CA ALA A 169 26.71 -4.47 6.54
C ALA A 169 27.04 -5.37 7.74
N LEU A 170 26.23 -6.41 7.93
CA LEU A 170 26.31 -7.35 9.04
C LEU A 170 26.19 -8.77 8.48
N ALA A 171 27.18 -9.61 8.78
CA ALA A 171 27.25 -10.99 8.32
C ALA A 171 26.43 -11.91 9.23
N GLU A 172 26.69 -11.88 10.53
CA GLU A 172 25.97 -12.70 11.51
C GLU A 172 25.74 -11.94 12.81
N LEU A 173 24.71 -12.32 13.56
CA LEU A 173 24.42 -11.78 14.88
C LEU A 173 23.89 -12.86 15.82
N GLU A 174 24.36 -12.84 17.07
CA GLU A 174 23.89 -13.72 18.15
C GLU A 174 23.41 -12.86 19.33
N VAL A 175 22.34 -13.29 20.01
CA VAL A 175 21.76 -12.59 21.17
C VAL A 175 21.51 -13.58 22.29
N GLY A 176 21.95 -13.28 23.51
CA GLY A 176 21.58 -14.10 24.64
C GLY A 176 22.36 -13.80 25.91
N THR A 177 22.78 -14.85 26.61
CA THR A 177 23.49 -14.75 27.88
C THR A 177 24.91 -15.29 27.73
N LYS A 178 25.87 -14.67 28.41
CA LYS A 178 27.27 -15.08 28.36
C LYS A 178 27.87 -15.16 29.76
N ASP A 179 28.19 -16.38 30.17
CA ASP A 179 29.01 -16.59 31.37
C ASP A 179 30.47 -16.11 31.16
N PRO A 180 31.18 -15.74 32.24
CA PRO A 180 32.50 -15.09 32.16
C PRO A 180 33.56 -15.79 31.29
N ASP A 181 33.49 -17.10 31.07
CA ASP A 181 34.45 -17.86 30.26
C ASP A 181 33.79 -18.83 29.26
N ALA A 182 32.48 -18.69 29.02
CA ALA A 182 31.74 -19.52 28.08
C ALA A 182 31.51 -18.80 26.74
N PRO A 183 31.30 -19.55 25.64
CA PRO A 183 30.64 -19.01 24.46
C PRO A 183 29.30 -18.39 24.84
N LEU A 184 28.86 -17.40 24.05
CA LEU A 184 27.52 -16.84 24.19
C LEU A 184 26.50 -17.96 23.99
N HIS A 185 25.54 -18.08 24.90
CA HIS A 185 24.38 -18.95 24.72
C HIS A 185 23.38 -18.22 23.84
N ASP A 186 23.41 -18.54 22.56
CA ASP A 186 22.66 -17.85 21.55
C ASP A 186 21.18 -18.27 21.53
N LEU A 187 20.31 -17.28 21.47
CA LEU A 187 18.86 -17.41 21.41
C LEU A 187 18.33 -17.21 19.97
N VAL A 188 19.18 -16.72 19.05
CA VAL A 188 18.86 -16.60 17.64
C VAL A 188 18.88 -17.98 16.99
N ARG A 189 17.93 -18.25 16.10
CA ARG A 189 17.96 -19.47 15.28
C ARG A 189 18.55 -19.13 13.93
N HIS A 190 19.61 -19.85 13.57
CA HIS A 190 20.28 -19.66 12.29
C HIS A 190 19.80 -20.68 11.25
N GLY A 191 19.49 -20.25 10.04
CA GLY A 191 19.02 -21.13 8.97
C GLY A 191 18.78 -20.44 7.62
N ARG A 192 18.60 -21.20 6.54
CA ARG A 192 18.43 -20.65 5.18
C ARG A 192 16.99 -20.70 4.69
N SER A 193 16.05 -20.36 5.56
CA SER A 193 14.63 -20.17 5.23
C SER A 193 13.93 -19.36 6.33
N ALA A 194 12.88 -18.62 5.95
CA ALA A 194 12.08 -17.85 6.90
C ALA A 194 11.49 -18.68 8.06
N HIS A 195 11.26 -19.98 7.86
CA HIS A 195 10.75 -20.88 8.89
C HIS A 195 11.82 -21.50 9.80
N ALA A 196 13.10 -21.42 9.41
CA ALA A 196 14.22 -21.92 10.20
C ALA A 196 14.90 -20.82 11.02
N GLN A 197 14.73 -19.56 10.63
CA GLN A 197 15.33 -18.39 11.26
C GLN A 197 14.53 -17.84 12.45
N SER A 198 15.17 -16.97 13.22
CA SER A 198 14.42 -16.01 14.04
C SER A 198 13.90 -14.88 13.14
N PRO A 199 12.76 -14.24 13.44
CA PRO A 199 12.36 -13.06 12.69
C PRO A 199 13.38 -11.93 12.89
N ILE A 200 13.97 -11.48 11.78
CA ILE A 200 14.82 -10.30 11.68
C ILE A 200 14.16 -9.28 10.78
N TYR A 201 14.18 -8.03 11.22
CA TYR A 201 13.69 -6.87 10.49
C TYR A 201 14.81 -5.84 10.34
N VAL A 202 14.89 -5.19 9.18
CA VAL A 202 15.89 -4.16 8.90
C VAL A 202 15.26 -2.90 8.34
N SER A 203 15.86 -1.75 8.69
CA SER A 203 15.51 -0.41 8.17
C SER A 203 15.42 -0.31 6.65
N SER A 204 16.37 -0.93 5.95
CA SER A 204 16.49 -0.86 4.50
C SER A 204 17.36 -2.00 3.98
N THR A 205 17.37 -2.21 2.65
CA THR A 205 18.19 -3.24 2.00
C THR A 205 18.87 -2.67 0.76
N ASP A 206 20.12 -3.07 0.52
CA ASP A 206 20.84 -2.81 -0.73
C ASP A 206 20.09 -3.45 -1.91
N PRO A 207 19.57 -2.65 -2.87
CA PRO A 207 18.78 -3.15 -3.99
C PRO A 207 19.62 -3.83 -5.08
N TRP A 208 20.95 -3.85 -4.92
CA TRP A 208 21.86 -4.46 -5.88
C TRP A 208 21.56 -5.95 -6.11
N HIS A 209 21.47 -6.33 -7.38
CA HIS A 209 21.22 -7.70 -7.82
C HIS A 209 21.92 -7.98 -9.16
N ARG A 210 22.04 -9.26 -9.51
CA ARG A 210 22.61 -9.74 -10.76
C ARG A 210 21.51 -10.29 -11.68
N ALA A 211 21.85 -10.50 -12.95
CA ALA A 211 20.98 -11.22 -13.87
C ALA A 211 20.67 -12.67 -13.39
N SER A 212 21.62 -13.30 -12.68
CA SER A 212 21.45 -14.65 -12.10
C SER A 212 20.44 -14.70 -10.95
N ASP A 213 20.11 -13.55 -10.36
CA ASP A 213 19.26 -13.47 -9.18
C ASP A 213 17.77 -13.34 -9.55
N ARG A 214 17.44 -13.37 -10.84
CA ARG A 214 16.07 -13.37 -11.36
C ARG A 214 15.28 -14.54 -10.78
N ASP A 215 14.11 -14.27 -10.20
CA ASP A 215 13.20 -15.31 -9.76
C ASP A 215 12.17 -15.63 -10.86
N PRO A 216 12.17 -16.85 -11.42
CA PRO A 216 11.17 -17.21 -12.43
C PRO A 216 9.75 -17.36 -11.87
N ARG A 217 9.55 -17.37 -10.54
CA ARG A 217 8.23 -17.52 -9.90
C ARG A 217 7.51 -16.20 -9.66
N THR A 218 8.15 -15.07 -9.97
CA THR A 218 7.57 -13.73 -9.82
C THR A 218 7.33 -13.09 -11.19
N GLU A 219 6.89 -13.91 -12.16
CA GLU A 219 6.52 -13.47 -13.49
C GLU A 219 5.38 -12.45 -13.42
N GLN A 220 5.53 -11.33 -14.11
CA GLN A 220 4.53 -10.28 -14.25
C GLN A 220 4.37 -9.90 -15.73
N PRO A 221 3.22 -9.32 -16.14
CA PRO A 221 3.06 -8.78 -17.48
C PRO A 221 4.09 -7.68 -17.76
N GLY A 222 4.89 -7.85 -18.82
CA GLY A 222 5.80 -6.80 -19.27
C GLY A 222 5.06 -5.65 -19.94
N PHE A 223 5.65 -4.44 -19.94
CA PHE A 223 5.04 -3.24 -20.49
C PHE A 223 4.63 -3.35 -21.97
N ASP A 224 5.38 -4.08 -22.81
CA ASP A 224 4.98 -4.26 -24.21
C ASP A 224 3.75 -5.17 -24.34
N ARG A 225 3.52 -6.11 -23.42
CA ARG A 225 2.28 -6.91 -23.37
C ARG A 225 1.10 -6.02 -22.96
N ILE A 226 1.26 -5.19 -21.93
CA ILE A 226 0.23 -4.24 -21.48
C ILE A 226 -0.13 -3.25 -22.60
N LEU A 227 0.85 -2.72 -23.30
CA LEU A 227 0.62 -1.78 -24.40
C LEU A 227 -0.17 -2.42 -25.55
N ARG A 228 0.14 -3.68 -25.89
CA ARG A 228 -0.52 -4.41 -27.00
C ARG A 228 -1.88 -5.00 -26.63
N SER A 229 -2.17 -5.21 -25.35
CA SER A 229 -3.43 -5.82 -24.90
C SER A 229 -4.65 -4.94 -25.14
N GLY A 230 -4.45 -3.62 -25.30
CA GLY A 230 -5.54 -2.65 -25.43
C GLY A 230 -6.20 -2.27 -24.10
N LEU A 231 -5.71 -2.78 -22.97
CA LEU A 231 -6.23 -2.49 -21.61
C LEU A 231 -6.31 -0.98 -21.35
N LEU A 232 -5.30 -0.23 -21.78
CA LEU A 232 -5.24 1.21 -21.55
C LEU A 232 -6.29 2.00 -22.34
N LYS A 233 -6.92 1.43 -23.38
CA LYS A 233 -7.85 2.13 -24.28
C LYS A 233 -7.34 3.50 -24.73
N GLN A 234 -6.02 3.60 -24.98
CA GLN A 234 -5.31 4.85 -25.33
C GLN A 234 -5.40 5.96 -24.27
N ARG A 235 -5.72 5.63 -23.02
CA ARG A 235 -5.71 6.55 -21.89
C ARG A 235 -4.33 6.58 -21.23
N PRO A 236 -3.94 7.73 -20.65
CA PRO A 236 -2.75 7.80 -19.81
C PRO A 236 -2.86 6.85 -18.61
N ALA A 237 -1.80 6.11 -18.34
CA ALA A 237 -1.66 5.23 -17.18
C ALA A 237 -0.86 5.90 -16.07
N ILE A 238 -1.15 5.53 -14.83
CA ILE A 238 -0.18 5.64 -13.73
C ILE A 238 0.74 4.43 -13.81
N VAL A 239 2.05 4.64 -13.68
CA VAL A 239 3.05 3.57 -13.70
C VAL A 239 3.88 3.63 -12.42
N PRO A 240 3.99 2.53 -11.66
CA PRO A 240 4.80 2.50 -10.46
C PRO A 240 6.29 2.42 -10.81
N VAL A 241 7.12 3.13 -10.06
CA VAL A 241 8.58 3.04 -10.09
C VAL A 241 9.06 2.61 -8.70
N PRO A 242 9.72 1.45 -8.57
CA PRO A 242 10.15 0.95 -7.28
C PRO A 242 11.27 1.79 -6.68
N ILE A 243 11.18 2.07 -5.37
CA ILE A 243 12.21 2.77 -4.58
C ILE A 243 13.02 1.77 -3.75
N LEU A 244 12.36 0.99 -2.90
CA LEU A 244 13.05 0.21 -1.84
C LEU A 244 13.93 -0.92 -2.38
N PHE A 245 13.60 -1.47 -3.56
CA PHE A 245 14.24 -2.66 -4.13
C PHE A 245 14.75 -2.46 -5.56
N ALA A 246 14.96 -1.22 -5.98
CA ALA A 246 15.56 -0.89 -7.27
C ALA A 246 16.60 0.22 -7.14
N THR A 247 17.12 0.74 -8.25
CA THR A 247 18.10 1.83 -8.26
C THR A 247 17.57 3.06 -9.00
N PRO A 248 18.10 4.27 -8.74
CA PRO A 248 17.78 5.45 -9.53
C PRO A 248 18.04 5.24 -11.03
N GLU A 249 19.08 4.45 -11.39
CA GLU A 249 19.35 4.11 -12.78
C GLU A 249 18.29 3.19 -13.40
N ASP A 250 17.71 2.27 -12.62
CA ASP A 250 16.58 1.45 -13.07
C ASP A 250 15.35 2.33 -13.36
N ALA A 251 15.03 3.26 -12.45
CA ALA A 251 13.94 4.22 -12.65
C ALA A 251 14.12 5.03 -13.94
N GLN A 252 15.33 5.55 -14.18
CA GLN A 252 15.63 6.26 -15.42
C GLN A 252 15.47 5.38 -16.66
N ASN A 253 15.93 4.13 -16.59
CA ASN A 253 15.85 3.20 -17.72
C ASN A 253 14.41 2.82 -18.03
N GLU A 254 13.58 2.63 -17.01
CA GLU A 254 12.16 2.39 -17.15
C GLU A 254 11.45 3.55 -17.85
N VAL A 255 11.64 4.78 -17.37
CA VAL A 255 11.01 5.96 -17.97
C VAL A 255 11.46 6.17 -19.42
N ARG A 256 12.77 6.03 -19.70
CA ARG A 256 13.28 6.09 -21.08
C ARG A 256 12.66 5.01 -21.96
N PHE A 257 12.50 3.79 -21.43
CA PHE A 257 11.89 2.68 -22.16
C PHE A 257 10.42 2.98 -22.50
N LEU A 258 9.63 3.45 -21.53
CA LEU A 258 8.21 3.79 -21.73
C LEU A 258 8.04 4.85 -22.82
N HIS A 259 8.87 5.91 -22.81
CA HIS A 259 8.85 6.91 -23.88
C HIS A 259 9.21 6.34 -25.25
N GLN A 260 10.25 5.51 -25.34
CA GLN A 260 10.66 4.89 -26.59
C GLN A 260 9.57 3.98 -27.19
N ARG A 261 8.75 3.35 -26.34
CA ARG A 261 7.63 2.51 -26.76
C ARG A 261 6.34 3.30 -27.03
N GLY A 262 6.33 4.62 -26.80
CA GLY A 262 5.11 5.43 -26.93
C GLY A 262 4.03 5.01 -25.94
N PHE A 263 4.44 4.50 -24.76
CA PHE A 263 3.51 4.17 -23.69
C PHE A 263 2.79 5.45 -23.25
N PRO A 264 1.46 5.44 -23.08
CA PRO A 264 0.71 6.62 -22.67
C PRO A 264 0.94 6.87 -21.17
N LEU A 265 2.11 7.39 -20.82
CA LEU A 265 2.49 7.68 -19.45
C LEU A 265 1.78 8.95 -18.98
N GLY A 266 0.92 8.83 -17.96
CA GLY A 266 0.19 9.94 -17.38
C GLY A 266 0.81 10.46 -16.09
N ARG A 267 1.27 9.57 -15.23
CA ARG A 267 1.87 9.85 -13.91
C ARG A 267 2.85 8.73 -13.54
N ILE A 268 3.81 9.03 -12.69
CA ILE A 268 4.66 8.03 -12.03
C ILE A 268 4.36 8.03 -10.55
N GLU A 269 4.05 6.85 -10.03
CA GLU A 269 3.95 6.59 -8.60
C GLU A 269 5.30 6.08 -8.09
N LEU A 270 5.86 6.76 -7.10
CA LEU A 270 7.19 6.47 -6.56
C LEU A 270 7.06 5.68 -5.27
N GLY A 271 7.51 4.41 -5.32
CA GLY A 271 7.40 3.48 -4.21
C GLY A 271 6.04 2.78 -4.11
N GLU A 272 5.97 1.85 -3.17
CA GLU A 272 4.79 1.04 -2.85
C GLU A 272 4.88 0.70 -1.35
N GLU A 273 3.80 0.95 -0.61
CA GLU A 273 3.60 0.57 0.80
C GLU A 273 4.84 0.68 1.72
N PRO A 274 5.56 1.83 1.76
CA PRO A 274 6.72 1.95 2.65
C PRO A 274 6.33 1.89 4.14
N ASP A 275 5.09 2.23 4.47
CA ASP A 275 4.52 2.13 5.82
C ASP A 275 4.37 0.69 6.29
N GLY A 276 3.84 -0.21 5.44
CA GLY A 276 3.73 -1.64 5.74
C GLY A 276 5.09 -2.36 5.81
N GLN A 277 6.14 -1.76 5.23
CA GLN A 277 7.50 -2.31 5.21
C GLN A 277 8.38 -1.78 6.35
N ASN A 278 7.79 -1.08 7.34
CA ASN A 278 8.48 -0.50 8.50
C ASN A 278 9.57 0.52 8.13
N VAL A 279 9.47 1.15 6.96
CA VAL A 279 10.44 2.17 6.53
C VAL A 279 10.14 3.47 7.27
N LEU A 280 11.17 4.10 7.84
CA LEU A 280 11.00 5.39 8.48
C LEU A 280 10.66 6.48 7.45
N PRO A 281 9.75 7.41 7.76
CA PRO A 281 9.29 8.42 6.81
C PRO A 281 10.42 9.34 6.32
N GLU A 282 11.41 9.64 7.16
CA GLU A 282 12.58 10.44 6.78
C GLU A 282 13.48 9.71 5.77
N ASP A 283 13.76 8.42 6.01
CA ASP A 283 14.55 7.59 5.11
C ASP A 283 13.83 7.45 3.75
N PHE A 284 12.52 7.23 3.77
CA PHE A 284 11.74 7.17 2.53
C PHE A 284 11.71 8.51 1.80
N ALA A 285 11.64 9.65 2.49
CA ALA A 285 11.69 10.98 1.88
C ALA A 285 13.02 11.26 1.16
N ALA A 286 14.15 10.87 1.76
CA ALA A 286 15.47 11.01 1.12
C ALA A 286 15.58 10.14 -0.14
N LEU A 287 15.11 8.89 -0.07
CA LEU A 287 15.04 8.01 -1.25
C LEU A 287 14.08 8.56 -2.32
N TYR A 288 12.91 9.06 -1.92
CA TYR A 288 11.95 9.70 -2.80
C TYR A 288 12.58 10.89 -3.55
N ALA A 289 13.34 11.73 -2.84
CA ALA A 289 14.02 12.86 -3.43
C ALA A 289 15.06 12.42 -4.48
N GLU A 290 15.88 11.42 -4.18
CA GLU A 290 16.89 10.90 -5.11
C GLU A 290 16.26 10.27 -6.36
N TRP A 291 15.20 9.47 -6.20
CA TRP A 291 14.48 8.88 -7.33
C TRP A 291 13.74 9.93 -8.15
N GLY A 292 13.09 10.89 -7.48
CA GLY A 292 12.43 12.01 -8.14
C GLY A 292 13.40 12.80 -9.01
N ARG A 293 14.58 13.15 -8.49
CA ARG A 293 15.65 13.80 -9.27
C ARG A 293 16.07 12.95 -10.47
N ALA A 294 16.24 11.64 -10.26
CA ALA A 294 16.64 10.72 -11.33
C ALA A 294 15.61 10.66 -12.46
N VAL A 295 14.30 10.56 -12.12
CA VAL A 295 13.21 10.58 -13.09
C VAL A 295 13.10 11.93 -13.79
N ARG A 296 13.16 13.05 -13.06
CA ARG A 296 13.11 14.41 -13.63
C ARG A 296 14.25 14.69 -14.60
N ALA A 297 15.41 14.05 -14.43
CA ALA A 297 16.52 14.13 -15.38
C ALA A 297 16.20 13.48 -16.74
N VAL A 298 15.20 12.60 -16.80
CA VAL A 298 14.72 11.96 -18.04
C VAL A 298 13.47 12.65 -18.58
N ASP A 299 12.45 12.82 -17.73
CA ASP A 299 11.22 13.53 -18.07
C ASP A 299 10.92 14.59 -16.99
N PRO A 300 11.22 15.87 -17.26
CA PRO A 300 10.94 16.94 -16.31
C PRO A 300 9.45 17.26 -16.19
N SER A 301 8.58 16.73 -17.06
CA SER A 301 7.17 17.11 -17.17
C SER A 301 6.19 16.09 -16.59
N VAL A 302 6.59 14.83 -16.46
CA VAL A 302 5.71 13.78 -15.90
C VAL A 302 5.38 14.08 -14.43
N PRO A 303 4.10 14.05 -14.03
CA PRO A 303 3.73 14.21 -12.63
C PRO A 303 4.26 13.04 -11.79
N LEU A 304 4.90 13.35 -10.67
CA LEU A 304 5.44 12.40 -9.70
C LEU A 304 4.61 12.43 -8.42
N GLY A 305 4.41 11.29 -7.78
CA GLY A 305 3.62 11.21 -6.55
C GLY A 305 3.83 9.86 -5.88
N GLY A 306 2.96 9.49 -4.96
CA GLY A 306 3.15 8.29 -4.15
C GLY A 306 2.77 8.50 -2.68
N PRO A 307 3.21 7.59 -1.80
CA PRO A 307 3.95 6.36 -2.12
C PRO A 307 3.08 5.09 -2.14
N SER A 308 1.78 5.23 -2.44
CA SER A 308 0.81 4.14 -2.29
C SER A 308 0.86 3.56 -0.87
N LEU A 309 0.51 4.38 0.13
CA LEU A 309 0.49 3.89 1.51
C LEU A 309 -0.54 2.78 1.65
N GLN A 310 -0.14 1.66 2.27
CA GLN A 310 -1.01 0.52 2.55
C GLN A 310 -2.25 0.96 3.34
N THR A 311 -2.04 1.87 4.28
CA THR A 311 -3.08 2.34 5.19
C THR A 311 -3.50 3.78 4.85
N GLY A 312 -4.71 3.94 4.30
CA GLY A 312 -5.28 5.27 4.03
C GLY A 312 -5.70 6.07 5.27
N PHE A 313 -5.58 5.53 6.48
CA PHE A 313 -6.05 6.16 7.72
C PHE A 313 -5.07 7.22 8.28
N ALA A 314 -5.52 7.96 9.31
CA ALA A 314 -4.68 9.01 9.92
C ALA A 314 -3.57 8.40 10.82
N GLU A 315 -3.83 7.20 11.31
CA GLU A 315 -3.08 6.46 12.31
C GLU A 315 -2.04 5.52 11.69
N VAL A 316 -1.39 5.95 10.60
CA VAL A 316 -0.17 5.28 10.11
C VAL A 316 0.97 5.72 11.01
N ASP A 317 1.17 4.97 12.10
CA ASP A 317 2.13 5.29 13.14
C ASP A 317 3.41 4.45 13.03
N VAL A 318 4.55 5.10 13.30
CA VAL A 318 5.86 4.48 13.45
C VAL A 318 6.51 4.93 14.76
N TRP A 319 7.68 4.40 15.08
CA TRP A 319 8.45 4.81 16.26
C TRP A 319 8.58 6.32 16.34
N ALA A 320 8.30 6.87 17.52
CA ALA A 320 8.39 8.30 17.78
C ALA A 320 9.76 8.87 17.38
N ASP A 321 9.75 10.01 16.72
CA ASP A 321 10.96 10.78 16.43
C ASP A 321 11.50 11.48 17.70
N ALA A 322 12.52 12.33 17.54
CA ALA A 322 13.08 13.11 18.64
C ALA A 322 12.09 14.12 19.26
N SER A 323 11.01 14.48 18.55
CA SER A 323 9.95 15.37 19.03
C SER A 323 8.79 14.63 19.70
N GLY A 324 8.76 13.29 19.57
CA GLY A 324 7.69 12.44 20.06
C GLY A 324 6.60 12.14 19.03
N ASP A 325 6.79 12.52 17.76
CA ASP A 325 5.80 12.33 16.70
C ASP A 325 5.90 10.93 16.07
N THR A 326 4.77 10.22 16.07
CA THR A 326 4.61 8.88 15.50
C THR A 326 4.04 8.90 14.08
N SER A 327 3.48 10.03 13.62
CA SER A 327 2.75 10.07 12.36
C SER A 327 3.68 9.94 11.15
N TRP A 328 3.52 8.85 10.39
CA TRP A 328 4.30 8.61 9.18
C TRP A 328 4.07 9.70 8.14
N VAL A 329 2.80 9.98 7.81
CA VAL A 329 2.42 10.97 6.77
C VAL A 329 2.96 12.36 7.09
N ARG A 330 2.82 12.82 8.34
CA ARG A 330 3.30 14.15 8.72
C ARG A 330 4.80 14.26 8.57
N ARG A 331 5.51 13.31 9.14
CA ARG A 331 6.97 13.28 9.11
C ARG A 331 7.51 13.15 7.69
N PHE A 332 6.85 12.38 6.83
CA PHE A 332 7.21 12.27 5.42
C PHE A 332 7.07 13.61 4.69
N VAL A 333 5.93 14.30 4.83
CA VAL A 333 5.72 15.59 4.18
C VAL A 333 6.70 16.65 4.70
N GLU A 334 6.96 16.67 6.00
CA GLU A 334 7.96 17.58 6.59
C GLU A 334 9.37 17.26 6.09
N ALA A 335 9.73 15.97 5.96
CA ALA A 335 11.00 15.53 5.40
C ALA A 335 11.15 15.90 3.92
N LEU A 336 10.12 15.72 3.09
CA LEU A 336 10.12 16.20 1.70
C LEU A 336 10.37 17.72 1.61
N GLY A 337 9.88 18.49 2.60
CA GLY A 337 10.15 19.91 2.72
C GLY A 337 11.63 20.21 2.98
N ARG A 338 12.28 19.44 3.88
CA ARG A 338 13.71 19.57 4.20
C ARG A 338 14.60 19.16 3.02
N GLU A 339 14.21 18.11 2.30
CA GLU A 339 14.88 17.59 1.10
C GLU A 339 14.69 18.47 -0.16
N GLU A 340 13.98 19.59 -0.05
CA GLU A 340 13.55 20.42 -1.19
C GLU A 340 12.79 19.63 -2.27
N ALA A 341 12.18 18.50 -1.90
CA ALA A 341 11.54 17.54 -2.79
C ALA A 341 10.02 17.76 -2.95
N MET A 342 9.42 18.69 -2.20
CA MET A 342 7.99 19.03 -2.33
C MET A 342 7.58 19.44 -3.75
N GLY A 343 8.50 20.01 -4.55
CA GLY A 343 8.26 20.33 -5.96
C GLY A 343 8.13 19.12 -6.89
N MET A 344 8.40 17.91 -6.37
CA MET A 344 8.22 16.64 -7.06
C MET A 344 7.05 15.82 -6.49
N PHE A 345 6.28 16.37 -5.55
CA PHE A 345 5.14 15.69 -4.94
C PHE A 345 3.81 16.21 -5.54
N ASP A 346 3.60 15.86 -6.81
CA ASP A 346 2.46 16.32 -7.63
C ASP A 346 1.15 15.58 -7.33
N PHE A 347 1.18 14.49 -6.57
CA PHE A 347 0.00 13.82 -6.02
C PHE A 347 0.37 12.95 -4.80
N PHE A 348 -0.61 12.75 -3.92
CA PHE A 348 -0.53 11.83 -2.79
C PHE A 348 -1.42 10.62 -3.07
N SER A 349 -0.91 9.42 -2.87
CA SER A 349 -1.65 8.17 -3.08
C SER A 349 -1.61 7.25 -1.87
N VAL A 350 -2.70 6.51 -1.71
CA VAL A 350 -2.92 5.50 -0.68
C VAL A 350 -3.73 4.35 -1.28
N GLU A 351 -3.74 3.24 -0.59
CA GLU A 351 -4.69 2.16 -0.78
C GLU A 351 -5.91 2.33 0.15
N TRP A 352 -7.03 1.70 -0.22
CA TRP A 352 -8.25 1.76 0.56
C TRP A 352 -8.91 0.39 0.73
N TYR A 353 -8.53 -0.27 1.83
CA TYR A 353 -9.12 -1.49 2.33
C TYR A 353 -9.62 -1.26 3.76
N PRO A 354 -10.85 -0.76 3.95
CA PRO A 354 -11.26 -0.15 5.23
C PRO A 354 -11.52 -1.15 6.37
N PHE A 355 -11.42 -2.46 6.12
CA PHE A 355 -11.80 -3.51 7.07
C PHE A 355 -10.68 -4.55 7.28
N ASP A 356 -9.79 -4.29 8.24
CA ASP A 356 -8.77 -5.24 8.71
C ASP A 356 -9.36 -6.46 9.47
N ASP A 357 -10.59 -6.31 9.96
CA ASP A 357 -11.38 -7.41 10.53
C ASP A 357 -12.54 -7.74 9.58
N PRO A 358 -12.29 -8.51 8.51
CA PRO A 358 -13.34 -8.95 7.60
C PRO A 358 -14.27 -9.99 8.26
N CYS A 359 -13.93 -10.55 9.44
CA CYS A 359 -14.84 -11.42 10.19
C CYS A 359 -16.02 -10.66 10.81
N SER A 360 -15.89 -9.33 10.95
CA SER A 360 -16.96 -8.50 11.50
C SER A 360 -18.21 -8.52 10.60
N PRO A 361 -19.44 -8.36 11.17
CA PRO A 361 -20.66 -8.45 10.38
C PRO A 361 -20.69 -7.46 9.21
N VAL A 362 -20.98 -7.95 7.99
CA VAL A 362 -20.99 -7.15 6.75
C VAL A 362 -21.80 -5.86 6.87
N ALA A 363 -22.99 -5.92 7.47
CA ALA A 363 -23.85 -4.76 7.64
C ALA A 363 -23.20 -3.67 8.52
N ARG A 364 -22.41 -4.05 9.54
CA ARG A 364 -21.66 -3.13 10.39
C ARG A 364 -20.53 -2.46 9.60
N ASN A 365 -19.78 -3.25 8.85
CA ASN A 365 -18.67 -2.78 8.02
C ASN A 365 -19.18 -1.77 6.98
N LEU A 366 -20.16 -2.17 6.15
CA LEU A 366 -20.77 -1.31 5.14
C LEU A 366 -21.40 -0.03 5.71
N ALA A 367 -22.01 -0.08 6.90
CA ALA A 367 -22.55 1.10 7.57
C ALA A 367 -21.45 2.10 8.02
N SER A 368 -20.24 1.60 8.28
CA SER A 368 -19.15 2.42 8.83
C SER A 368 -18.31 3.14 7.77
N GLU A 369 -18.26 2.61 6.54
CA GLU A 369 -17.36 3.10 5.48
C GLU A 369 -17.45 4.60 5.23
N PRO A 370 -18.62 5.24 5.06
CA PRO A 370 -18.64 6.65 4.66
C PRO A 370 -17.99 7.56 5.71
N ARG A 371 -18.17 7.22 6.99
CA ARG A 371 -17.56 7.95 8.11
C ARG A 371 -16.06 7.65 8.23
N LEU A 372 -15.62 6.44 7.88
CA LEU A 372 -14.20 6.10 7.83
C LEU A 372 -13.50 6.92 6.75
N LEU A 373 -14.02 6.90 5.52
CA LEU A 373 -13.46 7.64 4.40
C LEU A 373 -13.44 9.15 4.64
N SER A 374 -14.55 9.74 5.12
CA SER A 374 -14.60 11.16 5.44
C SER A 374 -13.57 11.57 6.51
N ARG A 375 -13.29 10.70 7.49
CA ARG A 375 -12.28 11.00 8.53
C ARG A 375 -10.87 10.92 7.97
N ALA A 376 -10.56 9.87 7.21
CA ALA A 376 -9.27 9.70 6.54
C ALA A 376 -8.98 10.86 5.57
N PHE A 377 -9.91 11.18 4.68
CA PHE A 377 -9.73 12.26 3.70
C PHE A 377 -9.43 13.62 4.36
N ASN A 378 -10.13 13.93 5.45
CA ASN A 378 -9.93 15.17 6.19
C ASN A 378 -8.63 15.17 7.00
N SER A 379 -8.15 14.01 7.46
CA SER A 379 -6.94 13.93 8.28
C SER A 379 -5.69 14.25 7.46
N TRP A 380 -5.59 13.82 6.21
CA TRP A 380 -4.39 14.02 5.39
C TRP A 380 -3.95 15.48 5.28
N THR A 381 -4.91 16.41 5.19
CA THR A 381 -4.60 17.85 5.21
C THR A 381 -4.05 18.29 6.58
N ALA A 382 -4.63 17.79 7.68
CA ALA A 382 -4.14 18.06 9.03
C ALA A 382 -2.77 17.42 9.32
N LEU A 383 -2.43 16.36 8.58
CA LEU A 383 -1.12 15.71 8.58
C LEU A 383 -0.11 16.44 7.68
N GLY A 384 -0.51 17.50 6.96
CA GLY A 384 0.43 18.35 6.22
C GLY A 384 0.39 18.18 4.69
N VAL A 385 -0.34 17.19 4.15
CA VAL A 385 -0.51 17.03 2.71
C VAL A 385 -1.17 18.30 2.15
N PRO A 386 -0.50 19.09 1.28
CA PRO A 386 -1.01 20.39 0.87
C PRO A 386 -2.39 20.28 0.21
N PRO A 387 -3.37 21.17 0.51
CA PRO A 387 -4.70 21.13 -0.10
C PRO A 387 -4.71 21.12 -1.64
N THR A 388 -3.65 21.65 -2.26
CA THR A 388 -3.51 21.70 -3.73
C THR A 388 -2.96 20.41 -4.34
N VAL A 389 -2.41 19.48 -3.55
CA VAL A 389 -1.87 18.20 -4.04
C VAL A 389 -3.04 17.23 -4.28
N PRO A 390 -3.29 16.76 -5.51
CA PRO A 390 -4.28 15.73 -5.82
C PRO A 390 -4.18 14.51 -4.89
N ARG A 391 -5.34 13.97 -4.47
CA ARG A 391 -5.42 12.72 -3.70
C ARG A 391 -5.88 11.62 -4.62
N LEU A 392 -5.10 10.55 -4.69
CA LEU A 392 -5.42 9.36 -5.45
C LEU A 392 -5.64 8.20 -4.47
N VAL A 393 -6.50 7.28 -4.87
CA VAL A 393 -6.54 5.95 -4.28
C VAL A 393 -6.16 4.96 -5.37
N THR A 394 -4.99 4.38 -5.25
CA THR A 394 -4.37 3.56 -6.31
C THR A 394 -4.75 2.09 -6.23
N GLU A 395 -5.28 1.67 -5.08
CA GLU A 395 -5.97 0.40 -4.92
C GLU A 395 -7.16 0.55 -3.97
N TYR A 396 -8.24 -0.18 -4.22
CA TYR A 396 -9.35 -0.27 -3.27
C TYR A 396 -10.10 -1.60 -3.37
N GLY A 397 -10.71 -1.98 -2.25
CA GLY A 397 -11.56 -3.16 -2.11
C GLY A 397 -12.23 -3.23 -0.75
N TYR A 398 -12.82 -4.37 -0.42
CA TYR A 398 -13.45 -4.61 0.88
C TYR A 398 -12.43 -4.77 2.00
N SER A 399 -11.41 -5.57 1.77
CA SER A 399 -10.37 -5.88 2.73
C SER A 399 -9.10 -6.27 1.99
N ALA A 400 -7.94 -6.05 2.61
CA ALA A 400 -6.68 -6.58 2.09
C ALA A 400 -6.60 -8.12 2.28
N GLN A 401 -7.49 -8.68 3.11
CA GLN A 401 -7.60 -10.12 3.32
C GLN A 401 -8.68 -10.74 2.42
N ALA A 402 -8.54 -12.04 2.15
CA ALA A 402 -9.51 -12.79 1.38
C ALA A 402 -10.85 -12.91 2.14
N ALA A 403 -11.95 -12.57 1.45
CA ALA A 403 -13.27 -12.56 2.07
C ALA A 403 -14.39 -12.78 1.04
N GLU A 404 -15.40 -13.60 1.38
CA GLU A 404 -16.60 -13.79 0.54
C GLU A 404 -17.29 -12.47 0.13
N PRO A 405 -17.35 -11.41 0.99
CA PRO A 405 -17.84 -10.10 0.57
C PRO A 405 -17.20 -9.54 -0.72
N GLU A 406 -15.93 -9.83 -1.02
CA GLU A 406 -15.26 -9.32 -2.23
C GLU A 406 -15.87 -9.86 -3.53
N VAL A 407 -16.41 -11.08 -3.48
CA VAL A 407 -17.01 -11.75 -4.63
C VAL A 407 -18.53 -11.66 -4.65
N ASP A 408 -19.15 -11.07 -3.62
CA ASP A 408 -20.60 -10.90 -3.52
C ASP A 408 -21.02 -9.41 -3.60
N LEU A 409 -22.34 -9.17 -3.52
CA LEU A 409 -22.92 -7.82 -3.57
C LEU A 409 -22.30 -6.85 -2.55
N ALA A 410 -21.81 -7.33 -1.41
CA ALA A 410 -21.20 -6.49 -0.39
C ALA A 410 -19.99 -5.69 -0.90
N GLY A 411 -19.05 -6.35 -1.59
CA GLY A 411 -17.87 -5.73 -2.20
C GLY A 411 -18.28 -4.76 -3.31
N GLY A 412 -19.22 -5.16 -4.16
CA GLY A 412 -19.79 -4.28 -5.18
C GLY A 412 -20.40 -3.00 -4.58
N LEU A 413 -21.22 -3.13 -3.53
CA LEU A 413 -21.84 -1.98 -2.85
C LEU A 413 -20.81 -1.06 -2.21
N LEU A 414 -19.80 -1.63 -1.52
CA LEU A 414 -18.71 -0.86 -0.95
C LEU A 414 -17.95 -0.08 -2.03
N ASN A 415 -17.57 -0.76 -3.11
CA ASN A 415 -16.79 -0.18 -4.20
C ASN A 415 -17.52 0.98 -4.89
N ALA A 416 -18.85 0.88 -5.07
CA ALA A 416 -19.65 2.01 -5.54
C ALA A 416 -19.70 3.16 -4.54
N ASP A 417 -19.90 2.87 -3.25
CA ASP A 417 -20.05 3.89 -2.22
C ASP A 417 -18.74 4.67 -2.06
N PHE A 418 -17.65 3.93 -1.87
CA PHE A 418 -16.30 4.45 -1.79
C PHE A 418 -15.97 5.35 -3.00
N ALA A 419 -16.05 4.83 -4.23
CA ALA A 419 -15.59 5.57 -5.40
C ALA A 419 -16.38 6.88 -5.61
N ALA A 420 -17.71 6.83 -5.46
CA ALA A 420 -18.54 8.00 -5.61
C ALA A 420 -18.37 9.01 -4.46
N HIS A 421 -18.18 8.52 -3.23
CA HIS A 421 -17.94 9.34 -2.06
C HIS A 421 -16.56 10.02 -2.11
N PHE A 422 -15.51 9.28 -2.45
CA PHE A 422 -14.16 9.78 -2.57
C PHE A 422 -14.09 10.95 -3.56
N LEU A 423 -14.67 10.79 -4.75
CA LEU A 423 -14.76 11.86 -5.74
C LEU A 423 -15.56 13.06 -5.21
N THR A 424 -16.65 12.82 -4.48
CA THR A 424 -17.47 13.88 -3.87
C THR A 424 -16.73 14.66 -2.78
N LEU A 425 -15.82 14.01 -2.04
CA LEU A 425 -14.95 14.66 -1.05
C LEU A 425 -13.84 15.52 -1.71
N GLY A 426 -13.62 15.37 -3.02
CA GLY A 426 -12.56 16.06 -3.76
C GLY A 426 -11.37 15.17 -4.10
N GLY A 427 -11.49 13.85 -3.95
CA GLY A 427 -10.56 12.88 -4.51
C GLY A 427 -10.42 13.03 -6.03
N THR A 428 -9.22 12.80 -6.55
CA THR A 428 -8.90 13.06 -7.97
C THR A 428 -9.09 11.83 -8.85
N ALA A 429 -8.64 10.66 -8.41
CA ALA A 429 -8.84 9.40 -9.13
C ALA A 429 -8.78 8.21 -8.17
N ALA A 430 -9.59 7.18 -8.46
CA ALA A 430 -9.58 5.90 -7.76
C ALA A 430 -9.37 4.78 -8.80
N TYR A 431 -8.51 3.81 -8.48
CA TYR A 431 -8.18 2.69 -9.36
C TYR A 431 -8.58 1.39 -8.68
N VAL A 432 -9.42 0.60 -9.36
CA VAL A 432 -9.87 -0.70 -8.85
C VAL A 432 -8.74 -1.71 -8.98
N TYR A 433 -8.46 -2.44 -7.89
CA TYR A 433 -7.53 -3.56 -7.91
C TYR A 433 -8.22 -4.83 -8.45
N GLY A 434 -7.44 -5.83 -8.86
CA GLY A 434 -8.00 -7.12 -9.31
C GLY A 434 -8.59 -7.12 -10.73
N TYR A 435 -7.96 -6.39 -11.67
CA TYR A 435 -8.41 -6.35 -13.07
C TYR A 435 -8.24 -7.69 -13.81
N GLU A 436 -7.27 -8.49 -13.38
CA GLU A 436 -6.98 -9.82 -13.92
C GLU A 436 -7.91 -10.88 -13.29
N PRO A 437 -8.31 -11.93 -14.02
CA PRO A 437 -9.03 -13.05 -13.44
C PRO A 437 -8.21 -13.70 -12.32
N ASN A 438 -8.84 -14.00 -11.20
CA ASN A 438 -8.16 -14.61 -10.06
C ASN A 438 -8.94 -15.82 -9.52
N VAL A 439 -8.28 -16.56 -8.63
CA VAL A 439 -8.87 -17.70 -7.91
C VAL A 439 -9.38 -17.27 -6.55
N LEU A 440 -10.28 -18.07 -5.99
CA LEU A 440 -10.77 -17.88 -4.63
C LEU A 440 -9.68 -18.23 -3.62
N ASP A 441 -9.65 -17.49 -2.52
CA ASP A 441 -8.81 -17.75 -1.37
C ASP A 441 -9.63 -17.63 -0.07
N ASN A 442 -9.07 -18.05 1.06
CA ASN A 442 -9.73 -18.04 2.35
C ASN A 442 -8.72 -17.89 3.50
N ASP A 443 -8.29 -16.65 3.70
CA ASP A 443 -7.46 -16.22 4.81
C ASP A 443 -7.88 -14.80 5.24
N PRO A 444 -8.51 -14.61 6.42
CA PRO A 444 -8.71 -15.61 7.49
C PRO A 444 -9.93 -16.53 7.26
N PRO A 445 -9.90 -17.79 7.78
CA PRO A 445 -10.96 -18.80 7.59
C PRO A 445 -12.42 -18.41 7.94
N CYS A 446 -12.62 -17.32 8.67
CA CYS A 446 -13.90 -16.87 9.19
C CYS A 446 -14.78 -16.18 8.13
N THR A 447 -14.20 -15.74 7.01
CA THR A 447 -14.83 -14.81 6.04
C THR A 447 -15.51 -15.52 4.87
N GLY A 448 -15.32 -16.83 4.74
CA GLY A 448 -15.69 -17.56 3.52
C GLY A 448 -14.69 -17.35 2.40
N TRP A 449 -14.95 -17.95 1.24
CA TRP A 449 -14.03 -17.91 0.11
C TRP A 449 -14.30 -16.72 -0.81
N GLY A 450 -13.28 -15.91 -1.06
CA GLY A 450 -13.37 -14.74 -1.92
C GLY A 450 -12.01 -14.06 -2.11
N ASN A 451 -11.92 -13.17 -3.09
CA ASN A 451 -10.69 -12.44 -3.41
C ASN A 451 -11.07 -11.13 -4.11
N ASN A 452 -10.20 -10.11 -4.06
CA ASN A 452 -10.43 -8.86 -4.79
C ASN A 452 -10.18 -9.10 -6.28
N MET A 453 -11.26 -9.24 -7.05
CA MET A 453 -11.22 -9.54 -8.48
C MET A 453 -12.50 -9.09 -9.19
N LEU A 454 -12.37 -8.78 -10.48
CA LEU A 454 -13.52 -8.52 -11.36
C LEU A 454 -14.10 -9.80 -11.95
N PHE A 455 -13.24 -10.80 -12.16
CA PHE A 455 -13.59 -12.07 -12.78
C PHE A 455 -13.02 -13.23 -11.98
N LYS A 456 -13.85 -14.24 -11.71
CA LYS A 456 -13.32 -15.53 -11.25
C LYS A 456 -12.69 -16.25 -12.45
N ALA A 457 -11.52 -16.83 -12.23
CA ALA A 457 -10.79 -17.58 -13.23
C ALA A 457 -11.33 -19.02 -13.40
N ASP A 458 -11.28 -19.57 -14.62
CA ASP A 458 -11.45 -21.00 -14.90
C ASP A 458 -10.18 -21.81 -14.60
N ASP A 459 -10.23 -23.13 -14.82
CA ASP A 459 -9.08 -24.04 -14.66
C ASP A 459 -7.88 -23.70 -15.57
N ASN A 460 -8.06 -22.85 -16.59
CA ASN A 460 -7.02 -22.36 -17.50
C ASN A 460 -6.62 -20.90 -17.20
N TYR A 461 -7.00 -20.36 -16.04
CA TYR A 461 -6.76 -18.98 -15.63
C TYR A 461 -7.38 -17.93 -16.59
N GLN A 462 -8.47 -18.27 -17.28
CA GLN A 462 -9.23 -17.35 -18.12
C GLN A 462 -10.41 -16.76 -17.35
N ALA A 463 -10.82 -15.54 -17.71
CA ALA A 463 -12.03 -14.92 -17.16
C ALA A 463 -13.26 -15.81 -17.43
N ASN A 464 -13.95 -16.24 -16.37
CA ASN A 464 -15.12 -17.11 -16.47
C ASN A 464 -16.39 -16.42 -15.98
N ASP A 465 -16.39 -15.96 -14.73
CA ASP A 465 -17.58 -15.41 -14.08
C ASP A 465 -17.40 -13.92 -13.78
N GLU A 466 -18.27 -13.07 -14.30
CA GLU A 466 -18.36 -11.67 -13.88
C GLU A 466 -18.89 -11.56 -12.45
N LEU A 467 -18.14 -10.90 -11.57
CA LEU A 467 -18.52 -10.73 -10.16
C LEU A 467 -19.34 -9.46 -9.94
N ALA A 468 -19.91 -9.30 -8.74
CA ALA A 468 -20.69 -8.11 -8.40
C ALA A 468 -19.92 -6.80 -8.64
N THR A 469 -18.63 -6.77 -8.31
CA THR A 469 -17.74 -5.61 -8.53
C THR A 469 -17.58 -5.28 -10.01
N TYR A 470 -17.57 -6.25 -10.92
CA TYR A 470 -17.55 -5.99 -12.37
C TYR A 470 -18.78 -5.20 -12.80
N TRP A 471 -19.98 -5.69 -12.46
CA TRP A 471 -21.23 -5.05 -12.88
C TRP A 471 -21.41 -3.67 -12.24
N VAL A 472 -21.03 -3.52 -10.99
CA VAL A 472 -21.07 -2.22 -10.32
C VAL A 472 -20.07 -1.24 -10.92
N SER A 473 -18.84 -1.66 -11.21
CA SER A 473 -17.86 -0.82 -11.92
C SER A 473 -18.37 -0.37 -13.29
N ARG A 474 -19.10 -1.24 -14.01
CA ARG A 474 -19.78 -0.89 -15.27
C ARG A 474 -20.86 0.17 -15.03
N MET A 475 -21.72 0.01 -14.02
CA MET A 475 -22.73 1.01 -13.68
C MET A 475 -22.13 2.38 -13.33
N LEU A 476 -21.03 2.41 -12.57
CA LEU A 476 -20.35 3.66 -12.22
C LEU A 476 -19.80 4.37 -13.45
N THR A 477 -19.18 3.63 -14.37
CA THR A 477 -18.45 4.20 -15.52
C THR A 477 -19.33 4.47 -16.75
N GLU A 478 -20.45 3.76 -16.89
CA GLU A 478 -21.33 3.85 -18.07
C GLU A 478 -22.68 4.51 -17.82
N ASP A 479 -23.27 4.27 -16.64
CA ASP A 479 -24.62 4.73 -16.32
C ASP A 479 -24.60 5.98 -15.42
N TRP A 480 -23.88 5.93 -14.30
CA TRP A 480 -23.75 7.07 -13.40
C TRP A 480 -22.87 8.15 -14.03
N ALA A 481 -21.61 7.81 -14.30
CA ALA A 481 -20.79 8.60 -15.19
C ALA A 481 -21.16 8.34 -16.66
N GLN A 482 -20.44 9.00 -17.54
CA GLN A 482 -20.52 8.83 -18.98
C GLN A 482 -19.09 8.54 -19.46
N PRO A 483 -18.86 7.49 -20.26
CA PRO A 483 -17.54 7.17 -20.77
C PRO A 483 -17.21 8.12 -21.92
N ALA A 484 -16.87 9.37 -21.60
CA ALA A 484 -16.65 10.45 -22.55
C ALA A 484 -15.47 11.34 -22.14
N ASP A 485 -14.91 12.02 -23.13
CA ASP A 485 -13.86 13.05 -22.95
C ASP A 485 -14.50 14.38 -22.55
N GLY A 486 -15.14 14.41 -21.39
CA GLY A 486 -15.84 15.58 -20.90
C GLY A 486 -15.88 15.63 -19.38
N VAL A 487 -16.25 16.80 -18.85
CA VAL A 487 -16.32 17.04 -17.41
C VAL A 487 -17.68 16.61 -16.86
N HIS A 488 -17.66 15.74 -15.85
CA HIS A 488 -18.80 15.50 -14.96
C HIS A 488 -18.74 16.49 -13.80
N ALA A 489 -19.80 17.27 -13.60
CA ALA A 489 -19.91 18.13 -12.43
C ALA A 489 -20.61 17.38 -11.29
N LEU A 490 -19.92 17.19 -10.16
CA LEU A 490 -20.49 16.57 -8.96
C LEU A 490 -21.35 17.58 -8.20
N TYR A 491 -22.50 17.12 -7.69
CA TYR A 491 -23.43 17.93 -6.90
C TYR A 491 -23.74 17.28 -5.56
N THR A 492 -23.83 18.11 -4.52
CA THR A 492 -24.22 17.66 -3.18
C THR A 492 -25.61 17.06 -3.19
N VAL A 493 -25.73 15.86 -2.63
CA VAL A 493 -27.01 15.19 -2.38
C VAL A 493 -27.26 15.20 -0.88
N THR A 494 -28.48 15.56 -0.47
CA THR A 494 -28.91 15.44 0.93
C THR A 494 -30.05 14.42 1.00
N VAL A 495 -29.80 13.30 1.67
CA VAL A 495 -30.83 12.32 1.99
C VAL A 495 -31.52 12.73 3.29
N ARG A 496 -32.84 12.91 3.24
CA ARG A 496 -33.67 13.28 4.42
C ARG A 496 -34.62 12.13 4.75
N GLY A 497 -34.80 11.86 6.04
CA GLY A 497 -35.51 10.65 6.49
C GLY A 497 -34.58 9.45 6.61
N GLY A 498 -34.96 8.43 7.39
CA GLY A 498 -34.08 7.30 7.70
C GLY A 498 -32.92 7.62 8.66
N SER A 499 -32.85 8.85 9.19
CA SER A 499 -31.84 9.28 10.16
C SER A 499 -31.82 8.37 11.39
N GLY A 500 -30.68 7.73 11.64
CA GLY A 500 -30.49 6.75 12.72
C GLY A 500 -30.57 5.29 12.27
N HIS A 501 -30.96 5.01 11.02
CA HIS A 501 -30.78 3.69 10.43
C HIS A 501 -29.31 3.50 10.04
N PRO A 502 -28.57 2.50 10.57
CA PRO A 502 -27.13 2.35 10.32
C PRO A 502 -26.77 2.21 8.83
N THR A 503 -27.68 1.61 8.05
CA THR A 503 -27.57 1.30 6.62
C THR A 503 -28.46 2.18 5.75
N ALA A 504 -28.77 3.40 6.19
CA ALA A 504 -29.50 4.37 5.36
C ALA A 504 -28.78 4.53 3.99
N PRO A 505 -29.53 4.70 2.89
CA PRO A 505 -28.96 4.71 1.56
C PRO A 505 -28.08 5.95 1.36
N THR A 506 -26.93 5.75 0.73
CA THR A 506 -26.07 6.84 0.24
C THR A 506 -26.44 7.18 -1.20
N ALA A 507 -26.15 8.41 -1.62
CA ALA A 507 -26.51 8.88 -2.95
C ALA A 507 -25.58 9.98 -3.47
N TYR A 508 -25.30 9.94 -4.77
CA TYR A 508 -24.31 10.81 -5.43
C TYR A 508 -24.84 11.26 -6.79
N ALA A 509 -24.75 12.56 -7.07
CA ALA A 509 -25.29 13.13 -8.31
C ALA A 509 -24.19 13.73 -9.18
N VAL A 510 -24.28 13.49 -10.49
CA VAL A 510 -23.45 14.13 -11.50
C VAL A 510 -24.30 14.78 -12.59
N HIS A 511 -23.85 15.94 -13.06
CA HIS A 511 -24.27 16.48 -14.35
C HIS A 511 -23.25 16.05 -15.40
N ARG A 512 -23.70 15.26 -16.37
CA ARG A 512 -22.88 14.59 -17.37
C ARG A 512 -22.54 15.52 -18.54
N PRO A 513 -21.45 15.24 -19.29
CA PRO A 513 -21.09 15.97 -20.50
C PRO A 513 -22.17 16.01 -21.58
N ASP A 514 -23.03 15.00 -21.64
CA ASP A 514 -24.20 14.94 -22.53
C ASP A 514 -25.38 15.85 -22.10
N GLY A 515 -25.23 16.62 -21.02
CA GLY A 515 -26.25 17.53 -20.49
C GLY A 515 -27.35 16.83 -19.69
N ARG A 516 -27.22 15.53 -19.40
CA ARG A 516 -28.15 14.79 -18.54
C ARG A 516 -27.65 14.78 -17.10
N TRP A 517 -28.58 14.60 -16.19
CA TRP A 517 -28.29 14.33 -14.79
C TRP A 517 -28.30 12.83 -14.55
N ALA A 518 -27.38 12.36 -13.71
CA ALA A 518 -27.41 11.02 -13.16
C ALA A 518 -27.38 11.05 -11.63
N LEU A 519 -28.23 10.24 -11.00
CA LEU A 519 -28.26 10.02 -9.55
C LEU A 519 -27.97 8.55 -9.26
N LEU A 520 -26.85 8.28 -8.61
CA LEU A 520 -26.50 7.00 -8.01
C LEU A 520 -27.12 6.91 -6.62
N VAL A 521 -27.73 5.78 -6.30
CA VAL A 521 -28.26 5.44 -4.97
C VAL A 521 -27.81 4.04 -4.60
N ILE A 522 -27.27 3.89 -3.40
CA ILE A 522 -26.73 2.62 -2.91
C ILE A 522 -27.49 2.23 -1.65
N ASN A 523 -28.16 1.09 -1.68
CA ASN A 523 -28.81 0.52 -0.52
C ASN A 523 -27.97 -0.61 0.06
N LYS A 524 -27.37 -0.35 1.23
CA LYS A 524 -26.51 -1.28 1.97
C LYS A 524 -27.31 -2.17 2.94
N ASP A 525 -28.62 -1.97 3.04
CA ASP A 525 -29.48 -2.81 3.86
C ASP A 525 -29.83 -4.11 3.13
N SER A 526 -29.62 -5.26 3.78
CA SER A 526 -29.86 -6.57 3.17
C SER A 526 -31.33 -7.01 3.18
N SER A 527 -32.21 -6.28 3.86
CA SER A 527 -33.61 -6.67 4.07
C SER A 527 -34.63 -5.58 3.75
N HIS A 528 -34.21 -4.31 3.77
CA HIS A 528 -35.10 -3.17 3.66
C HIS A 528 -35.07 -2.57 2.26
N THR A 529 -36.26 -2.34 1.67
CA THR A 529 -36.40 -1.54 0.44
C THR A 529 -36.63 -0.08 0.81
N TRP A 530 -35.79 0.82 0.32
CA TRP A 530 -36.01 2.26 0.49
C TRP A 530 -36.85 2.82 -0.64
N THR A 531 -37.78 3.72 -0.31
CA THR A 531 -38.55 4.49 -1.28
C THR A 531 -38.14 5.95 -1.18
N LEU A 532 -37.56 6.50 -2.25
CA LEU A 532 -36.93 7.81 -2.28
C LEU A 532 -37.71 8.77 -3.17
N ASP A 533 -38.06 9.92 -2.60
CA ASP A 533 -38.65 11.03 -3.34
C ASP A 533 -37.54 11.96 -3.88
N VAL A 534 -37.21 11.83 -5.16
CA VAL A 534 -36.04 12.48 -5.77
C VAL A 534 -36.39 13.84 -6.39
N GLY A 535 -35.66 14.89 -6.04
CA GLY A 535 -35.85 16.22 -6.62
C GLY A 535 -34.63 17.13 -6.54
N PHE A 536 -34.66 18.18 -7.35
CA PHE A 536 -33.63 19.21 -7.46
C PHE A 536 -34.04 20.44 -6.66
N GLN A 537 -33.19 20.88 -5.74
CA GLN A 537 -33.41 22.10 -4.98
C GLN A 537 -32.31 23.11 -5.30
N THR A 538 -32.70 24.27 -5.84
CA THR A 538 -31.76 25.39 -6.02
C THR A 538 -31.48 26.04 -4.67
N ALA A 539 -30.21 26.27 -4.35
CA ALA A 539 -29.79 26.92 -3.11
C ALA A 539 -30.54 28.25 -2.89
N GLY A 540 -31.06 28.46 -1.68
CA GLY A 540 -31.84 29.65 -1.33
C GLY A 540 -33.31 29.63 -1.78
N THR A 541 -33.78 28.55 -2.41
CA THR A 541 -35.19 28.38 -2.78
C THR A 541 -35.81 27.17 -2.06
N ASN A 542 -37.12 27.22 -1.81
CA ASN A 542 -37.89 26.08 -1.28
C ASN A 542 -38.57 25.27 -2.40
N THR A 543 -38.34 25.62 -3.66
CA THR A 543 -38.92 24.94 -4.82
C THR A 543 -38.12 23.68 -5.11
N VAL A 544 -38.81 22.54 -5.11
CA VAL A 544 -38.23 21.26 -5.53
C VAL A 544 -38.71 20.96 -6.94
N GLN A 545 -37.78 20.89 -7.89
CA GLN A 545 -38.03 20.49 -9.26
C GLN A 545 -37.76 18.99 -9.44
N ARG A 546 -38.20 18.42 -10.56
CA ARG A 546 -38.09 16.99 -10.84
C ARG A 546 -37.32 16.77 -12.14
N PHE A 547 -36.85 15.54 -12.33
CA PHE A 547 -36.42 15.08 -13.64
C PHE A 547 -37.53 15.31 -14.68
N ALA A 548 -37.14 15.57 -15.93
CA ALA A 548 -38.06 15.53 -17.06
C ALA A 548 -38.04 14.14 -17.72
N ALA A 549 -39.05 13.84 -18.53
CA ALA A 549 -39.06 12.62 -19.33
C ALA A 549 -38.23 12.80 -20.62
N PRO A 550 -37.58 11.73 -21.14
CA PRO A 550 -37.54 10.38 -20.59
C PRO A 550 -36.52 10.23 -19.44
N LEU A 551 -36.89 9.45 -18.42
CA LEU A 551 -36.03 9.09 -17.30
C LEU A 551 -35.74 7.59 -17.36
N THR A 552 -34.47 7.20 -17.33
CA THR A 552 -34.02 5.81 -17.36
C THR A 552 -33.54 5.41 -15.98
N LEU A 553 -33.94 4.23 -15.51
CA LEU A 553 -33.45 3.60 -14.29
C LEU A 553 -32.64 2.36 -14.67
N PHE A 554 -31.43 2.29 -14.14
CA PHE A 554 -30.56 1.11 -14.12
C PHE A 554 -30.53 0.55 -12.70
N GLN A 555 -30.67 -0.76 -12.53
CA GLN A 555 -30.75 -1.36 -11.20
C GLN A 555 -30.04 -2.72 -11.15
N PHE A 556 -29.17 -2.90 -10.16
CA PHE A 556 -28.41 -4.13 -9.92
C PHE A 556 -28.50 -4.54 -8.45
N GLY A 557 -28.70 -5.82 -8.18
CA GLY A 557 -28.85 -6.36 -6.83
C GLY A 557 -29.26 -7.84 -6.86
N PRO A 558 -29.96 -8.35 -5.82
CA PRO A 558 -30.32 -9.76 -5.70
C PRO A 558 -31.27 -10.31 -6.79
N ALA A 559 -31.71 -9.49 -7.73
CA ALA A 559 -32.46 -9.93 -8.91
C ALA A 559 -31.54 -10.24 -10.11
N GLN A 560 -30.36 -9.61 -10.18
CA GLN A 560 -29.37 -9.77 -11.25
C GLN A 560 -28.20 -10.64 -10.81
N TYR A 561 -27.85 -10.63 -9.53
CA TYR A 561 -26.68 -11.32 -9.01
C TYR A 561 -27.03 -12.27 -7.88
N ALA A 562 -26.34 -13.41 -7.81
CA ALA A 562 -26.36 -14.29 -6.65
C ALA A 562 -25.06 -15.11 -6.60
N TRP A 563 -24.31 -14.95 -5.51
CA TRP A 563 -23.18 -15.81 -5.20
C TRP A 563 -23.66 -17.14 -4.58
N HIS A 564 -22.99 -18.24 -4.92
CA HIS A 564 -23.18 -19.55 -4.31
C HIS A 564 -21.88 -20.00 -3.67
N ALA A 565 -21.76 -19.75 -2.37
CA ALA A 565 -20.63 -20.21 -1.58
C ALA A 565 -20.53 -21.75 -1.59
N ASN A 566 -19.38 -22.28 -2.00
CA ASN A 566 -19.09 -23.71 -2.05
C ASN A 566 -17.58 -23.98 -1.89
N GLY A 567 -16.96 -23.36 -0.88
CA GLY A 567 -15.52 -23.46 -0.69
C GLY A 567 -14.75 -22.77 -1.83
N ASP A 568 -13.61 -23.37 -2.20
CA ASP A 568 -12.79 -23.04 -3.38
C ASP A 568 -13.54 -23.26 -4.71
N HIS A 569 -14.68 -23.93 -4.68
CA HIS A 569 -15.58 -24.12 -5.82
C HIS A 569 -16.79 -23.18 -5.81
N GLY A 570 -16.78 -22.11 -5.01
CA GLY A 570 -17.83 -21.08 -5.05
C GLY A 570 -18.00 -20.49 -6.45
N GLU A 571 -19.22 -20.20 -6.86
CA GLU A 571 -19.53 -19.75 -8.23
C GLU A 571 -20.70 -18.76 -8.26
N THR A 572 -20.80 -18.01 -9.35
CA THR A 572 -21.96 -17.16 -9.59
C THR A 572 -23.14 -18.02 -10.04
N GLY A 573 -24.17 -18.13 -9.22
CA GLY A 573 -25.42 -18.79 -9.62
C GLY A 573 -26.20 -17.98 -10.66
N ARG A 574 -26.09 -16.65 -10.58
CA ARG A 574 -26.64 -15.71 -11.55
C ARG A 574 -25.74 -14.48 -11.60
N SER A 575 -25.43 -14.03 -12.81
CA SER A 575 -24.65 -12.81 -13.07
C SER A 575 -25.17 -12.13 -14.33
N ASP A 576 -26.35 -11.51 -14.19
CA ASP A 576 -26.99 -10.78 -15.29
C ASP A 576 -26.58 -9.30 -15.29
N PRO A 577 -26.57 -8.63 -16.45
CA PRO A 577 -26.37 -7.18 -16.49
C PRO A 577 -27.44 -6.43 -15.68
N PRO A 578 -27.17 -5.19 -15.24
CA PRO A 578 -28.16 -4.33 -14.58
C PRO A 578 -29.47 -4.23 -15.38
N ASP A 579 -30.62 -4.33 -14.69
CA ASP A 579 -31.93 -4.12 -15.31
C ASP A 579 -32.05 -2.66 -15.76
N GLN A 580 -32.53 -2.44 -16.99
CA GLN A 580 -32.70 -1.12 -17.58
C GLN A 580 -34.16 -0.89 -17.97
N ARG A 581 -34.76 0.18 -17.45
CA ARG A 581 -36.16 0.54 -17.78
C ARG A 581 -36.40 2.04 -17.80
N VAL A 582 -37.36 2.47 -18.62
CA VAL A 582 -37.87 3.85 -18.60
C VAL A 582 -38.91 3.98 -17.48
N VAL A 583 -38.77 5.00 -16.64
CA VAL A 583 -39.63 5.26 -15.49
C VAL A 583 -40.27 6.65 -15.56
N SER A 584 -41.37 6.86 -14.84
CA SER A 584 -41.98 8.18 -14.73
C SER A 584 -41.19 9.07 -13.77
N PRO A 585 -40.89 10.33 -14.11
CA PRO A 585 -40.23 11.26 -13.19
C PRO A 585 -41.04 11.61 -11.93
N THR A 586 -42.34 11.30 -11.92
CA THR A 586 -43.22 11.51 -10.76
C THR A 586 -43.27 10.30 -9.82
N GLN A 587 -42.70 9.16 -10.22
CA GLN A 587 -42.70 7.95 -9.41
C GLN A 587 -41.53 7.99 -8.43
N PRO A 588 -41.74 7.69 -7.14
CA PRO A 588 -40.64 7.52 -6.19
C PRO A 588 -39.69 6.41 -6.66
N LEU A 589 -38.39 6.62 -6.45
CA LEU A 589 -37.38 5.59 -6.71
C LEU A 589 -37.48 4.51 -5.64
N SER A 590 -37.67 3.26 -6.07
CA SER A 590 -37.51 2.10 -5.20
C SER A 590 -36.07 1.62 -5.28
N ALA A 591 -35.37 1.57 -4.15
CA ALA A 591 -34.04 0.99 -4.00
C ALA A 591 -34.16 -0.34 -3.22
N PRO A 592 -34.16 -1.50 -3.91
CA PRO A 592 -34.26 -2.81 -3.26
C PRO A 592 -33.13 -3.09 -2.26
N PRO A 593 -33.25 -4.12 -1.41
CA PRO A 593 -32.17 -4.50 -0.50
C PRO A 593 -30.89 -4.87 -1.26
N SER A 594 -29.73 -4.56 -0.70
CA SER A 594 -28.39 -4.82 -1.25
C SER A 594 -28.27 -4.45 -2.73
N SER A 595 -28.60 -3.21 -3.10
CA SER A 595 -28.69 -2.81 -4.50
C SER A 595 -28.03 -1.47 -4.83
N VAL A 596 -27.65 -1.34 -6.09
CA VAL A 596 -27.22 -0.11 -6.74
C VAL A 596 -28.29 0.30 -7.74
N SER A 597 -28.72 1.56 -7.68
CA SER A 597 -29.70 2.16 -8.59
C SER A 597 -29.14 3.43 -9.20
N VAL A 598 -29.25 3.59 -10.51
CA VAL A 598 -28.86 4.82 -11.22
C VAL A 598 -30.04 5.37 -12.02
N LEU A 599 -30.46 6.59 -11.71
CA LEU A 599 -31.44 7.35 -12.51
C LEU A 599 -30.69 8.28 -13.46
N VAL A 600 -30.99 8.22 -14.76
CA VAL A 600 -30.38 9.10 -15.77
C VAL A 600 -31.46 9.79 -16.60
N GLY A 601 -31.46 11.12 -16.68
CA GLY A 601 -32.49 11.87 -17.40
C GLY A 601 -32.20 13.36 -17.51
N PRO A 602 -32.99 14.11 -18.29
CA PRO A 602 -32.90 15.57 -18.30
C PRO A 602 -33.29 16.12 -16.92
N GLY A 603 -32.54 17.11 -16.46
CA GLY A 603 -32.87 17.89 -15.27
C GLY A 603 -33.87 19.01 -15.60
N PRO A 604 -34.22 19.82 -14.60
CA PRO A 604 -35.12 20.96 -14.78
C PRO A 604 -34.53 22.14 -15.56
#